data_AF-A0A9E6EG21-F1
#
_entry.id   AF-A0A9E6EG21-F1
#
_cell.length_a   1.000
_cell.length_b   1.000
_cell.length_c   1.000
_cell.angle_alpha   90.00
_cell.angle_beta   90.00
_cell.angle_gamma   90.00
#
_symmetry.space_group_name_H-M   'P 1'
#
loop_
_entity.id
_entity.type
_entity.pdbx_description
1 polymer ?
#
loop_
_entity_poly.entity_id
_entity_poly.type
_entity_poly.pdbx_seq_one_letter_code
_entity_poly.pdbx_strand_id
1 'polypeptide(L)'
;MNSPAQNPGADLAQWIPRLLNVWRRAGHRAPGAPDRLNSVEAAQIAMAVQTLSQGLTRDRDLAGAKYFSDPFLLGAYLLYYWPLSYLQARQLLRTLPKAPQTVLDLGSGPGPVGAAAWDAGAKTVTFADRSQGALALVKKLAAQAGKNAEIRHWDPLTRPELPPGRFDCILAGHLLNELWNDEQDRVAKRVKLISPWLERLQPGGTLVLLDPALTSTSRDLMAVRDRLVAQGVPLLYPCLQPGPCPALNKPGETCHIEETWELPPLVRDLVRRLKFKKDALKMSAFIFGAPGINPPPMSPDIFRIVSDPLLSKNRRVRLLACGISGRLSLALKPELATPENRNFLTLRRGDVVRVTGAVPREGGLDLVPGSRVEPVSRLRPR
;
A
#
# COMPACT_ATOMS: atom_id res chain seq x y z
N MET A 1 -19.65 10.77 -20.32
CA MET A 1 -20.04 9.46 -19.79
C MET A 1 -19.04 9.06 -18.71
N ASN A 2 -19.40 9.31 -17.45
CA ASN A 2 -18.53 9.04 -16.30
C ASN A 2 -18.44 7.53 -16.10
N SER A 3 -17.30 6.94 -16.42
CA SER A 3 -16.99 5.57 -16.02
C SER A 3 -17.03 5.51 -14.49
N PRO A 4 -17.71 4.54 -13.86
CA PRO A 4 -17.80 4.45 -12.41
C PRO A 4 -16.42 4.12 -11.87
N ALA A 5 -15.63 5.13 -11.53
CA ALA A 5 -14.44 4.97 -10.70
C ALA A 5 -14.93 4.72 -9.27
N GLN A 6 -15.09 3.44 -8.98
CA GLN A 6 -15.80 2.85 -7.85
C GLN A 6 -15.19 3.20 -6.48
N ASN A 7 -16.07 3.34 -5.49
CA ASN A 7 -15.74 3.49 -4.07
C ASN A 7 -15.07 2.19 -3.56
N PRO A 8 -13.79 2.19 -3.13
CA PRO A 8 -13.09 0.98 -2.67
C PRO A 8 -13.81 0.20 -1.58
N GLY A 9 -14.54 0.88 -0.69
CA GLY A 9 -15.34 0.24 0.36
C GLY A 9 -16.54 -0.51 -0.20
N ALA A 10 -17.20 0.05 -1.23
CA ALA A 10 -18.32 -0.60 -1.90
C ALA A 10 -17.86 -1.83 -2.70
N ASP A 11 -16.71 -1.75 -3.37
CA ASP A 11 -16.13 -2.90 -4.07
C ASP A 11 -15.78 -4.02 -3.09
N LEU A 12 -15.11 -3.67 -1.98
CA LEU A 12 -14.78 -4.64 -0.94
C LEU A 12 -16.04 -5.30 -0.35
N ALA A 13 -17.12 -4.55 -0.15
CA ALA A 13 -18.37 -5.10 0.37
C ALA A 13 -18.92 -6.26 -0.49
N GLN A 14 -18.67 -6.25 -1.80
CA GLN A 14 -19.03 -7.35 -2.69
C GLN A 14 -18.13 -8.59 -2.48
N TRP A 15 -16.89 -8.41 -2.04
CA TRP A 15 -15.98 -9.52 -1.77
C TRP A 15 -16.25 -10.20 -0.43
N ILE A 16 -16.75 -9.48 0.59
CA ILE A 16 -16.97 -10.04 1.93
C ILE A 16 -17.78 -11.35 1.91
N PRO A 17 -18.92 -11.45 1.19
CA PRO A 17 -19.65 -12.71 1.13
C PRO A 17 -18.91 -13.86 0.46
N ARG A 18 -18.08 -13.55 -0.54
CA ARG A 18 -17.28 -14.54 -1.26
C ARG A 18 -16.18 -15.10 -0.35
N LEU A 19 -15.50 -14.23 0.39
CA LEU A 19 -14.47 -14.62 1.36
C LEU A 19 -15.05 -15.53 2.44
N LEU A 20 -16.18 -15.14 3.03
CA LEU A 20 -16.87 -15.94 4.05
C LEU A 20 -17.35 -17.29 3.50
N ASN A 21 -17.91 -17.30 2.30
CA ASN A 21 -18.37 -18.54 1.66
C ASN A 21 -17.21 -19.50 1.37
N VAL A 22 -16.12 -19.01 0.78
CA VAL A 22 -14.93 -19.81 0.48
C VAL A 22 -14.31 -20.36 1.78
N TRP A 23 -14.19 -19.54 2.81
CA TRP A 23 -13.67 -19.96 4.12
C TRP A 23 -14.55 -21.04 4.79
N ARG A 24 -15.88 -20.85 4.83
CA ARG A 24 -16.80 -21.82 5.43
C ARG A 24 -16.75 -23.16 4.69
N ARG A 25 -16.82 -23.14 3.35
CA ARG A 25 -16.74 -24.35 2.52
C ARG A 25 -15.41 -25.09 2.69
N ALA A 26 -14.30 -24.36 2.76
CA ALA A 26 -12.98 -24.97 2.93
C ALA A 26 -12.80 -25.72 4.26
N GLY A 27 -13.52 -25.31 5.31
CA GLY A 27 -13.50 -26.00 6.60
C GLY A 27 -14.75 -26.80 6.93
N HIS A 28 -15.56 -27.16 5.91
CA HIS A 28 -16.80 -27.92 6.08
C HIS A 28 -17.76 -27.35 7.15
N ARG A 29 -17.79 -26.03 7.29
CA ARG A 29 -18.63 -25.33 8.26
C ARG A 29 -20.07 -25.23 7.77
N ALA A 30 -21.01 -25.26 8.70
CA ALA A 30 -22.41 -24.99 8.41
C ALA A 30 -22.58 -23.61 7.72
N PRO A 31 -23.59 -23.45 6.85
CA PRO A 31 -23.93 -22.14 6.31
C PRO A 31 -24.22 -21.14 7.44
N GLY A 32 -23.80 -19.90 7.23
CA GLY A 32 -24.08 -18.79 8.13
C GLY A 32 -24.44 -17.53 7.34
N ALA A 33 -24.69 -16.44 8.04
CA ALA A 33 -25.00 -15.15 7.43
C ALA A 33 -23.92 -14.77 6.38
N PRO A 34 -24.30 -14.31 5.18
CA PRO A 34 -23.36 -14.13 4.08
C PRO A 34 -22.33 -13.03 4.34
N ASP A 35 -22.61 -12.07 5.22
CA ASP A 35 -21.84 -10.84 5.42
C ASP A 35 -21.13 -10.74 6.78
N ARG A 36 -21.36 -11.72 7.67
CA ARG A 36 -20.84 -11.69 9.05
C ARG A 36 -20.53 -13.08 9.62
N LEU A 37 -19.62 -13.10 10.60
CA LEU A 37 -19.30 -14.28 11.41
C LEU A 37 -20.30 -14.41 12.56
N ASN A 38 -20.65 -15.65 12.93
CA ASN A 38 -21.30 -15.89 14.22
C ASN A 38 -20.29 -15.79 15.38
N SER A 39 -20.76 -15.83 16.63
CA SER A 39 -19.90 -15.64 17.80
C SER A 39 -18.76 -16.67 17.92
N VAL A 40 -19.01 -17.92 17.55
CA VAL A 40 -18.01 -19.02 17.61
C VAL A 40 -16.97 -18.84 16.50
N GLU A 41 -17.43 -18.60 15.28
CA GLU A 41 -16.57 -18.31 14.13
C GLU A 41 -15.67 -17.08 14.40
N ALA A 42 -16.26 -16.02 14.96
CA ALA A 42 -15.53 -14.80 15.28
C ALA A 42 -14.46 -15.01 16.36
N ALA A 43 -14.73 -15.84 17.38
CA ALA A 43 -13.74 -16.19 18.39
C ALA A 43 -12.57 -16.98 17.80
N GLN A 44 -12.86 -17.98 16.95
CA GLN A 44 -11.84 -18.78 16.26
C GLN A 44 -10.94 -17.92 15.36
N ILE A 45 -11.55 -17.06 14.54
CA ILE A 45 -10.80 -16.16 13.66
C ILE A 45 -10.00 -15.14 14.45
N ALA A 46 -10.57 -14.58 15.53
CA ALA A 46 -9.82 -13.65 16.39
C ALA A 46 -8.56 -14.32 16.96
N MET A 47 -8.66 -15.53 17.52
CA MET A 47 -7.49 -16.26 18.02
C MET A 47 -6.42 -16.43 16.94
N ALA A 48 -6.82 -16.87 15.74
CA ALA A 48 -5.91 -17.06 14.62
C ALA A 48 -5.25 -15.76 14.15
N VAL A 49 -6.01 -14.66 14.10
CA VAL A 49 -5.50 -13.33 13.75
C VAL A 49 -4.52 -12.82 14.80
N GLN A 50 -4.75 -13.13 16.08
CA GLN A 50 -3.82 -12.77 17.15
C GLN A 50 -2.46 -13.47 16.94
N THR A 51 -2.46 -14.76 16.63
CA THR A 51 -1.25 -15.53 16.30
C THR A 51 -0.54 -14.96 15.08
N LEU A 52 -1.26 -14.70 13.98
CA LEU A 52 -0.68 -14.07 12.79
C LEU A 52 -0.10 -12.69 13.09
N SER A 53 -0.81 -11.86 13.86
CA SER A 53 -0.37 -10.51 14.17
C SER A 53 0.93 -10.51 14.98
N GLN A 54 1.05 -11.40 15.98
CA GLN A 54 2.30 -11.58 16.72
C GLN A 54 3.44 -12.00 15.79
N GLY A 55 3.23 -13.04 14.98
CA GLY A 55 4.27 -13.59 14.10
C GLY A 55 4.61 -12.74 12.87
N LEU A 56 3.75 -11.85 12.39
CA LEU A 56 4.02 -10.97 11.24
C LEU A 56 4.52 -9.58 11.65
N THR A 57 4.17 -9.10 12.84
CA THR A 57 4.47 -7.70 13.25
C THR A 57 5.40 -7.58 14.45
N ARG A 58 5.31 -8.49 15.44
CA ARG A 58 6.11 -8.40 16.67
C ARG A 58 7.38 -9.22 16.56
N ASP A 59 7.22 -10.53 16.56
CA ASP A 59 8.35 -11.48 16.64
C ASP A 59 8.91 -11.73 15.24
N ARG A 60 8.10 -11.50 14.19
CA ARG A 60 8.46 -11.66 12.76
C ARG A 60 8.88 -13.07 12.36
N ASP A 61 8.78 -14.07 13.26
CA ASP A 61 9.08 -15.48 12.99
C ASP A 61 8.23 -16.11 11.88
N LEU A 62 7.04 -15.55 11.59
CA LEU A 62 6.20 -16.02 10.48
C LEU A 62 6.49 -15.29 9.16
N ALA A 63 7.28 -14.22 9.16
CA ALA A 63 7.63 -13.49 7.94
C ALA A 63 8.64 -14.29 7.09
N GLY A 64 8.16 -14.89 6.01
CA GLY A 64 8.95 -15.81 5.18
C GLY A 64 8.69 -17.30 5.48
N ALA A 65 7.94 -17.61 6.54
CA ALA A 65 7.49 -18.96 6.87
C ALA A 65 6.33 -19.42 5.95
N LYS A 66 6.11 -20.74 5.87
CA LYS A 66 4.97 -21.32 5.14
C LYS A 66 3.66 -21.19 5.94
N TYR A 67 3.34 -20.05 6.54
CA TYR A 67 2.13 -19.91 7.37
C TYR A 67 0.83 -20.18 6.60
N PHE A 68 0.84 -20.04 5.27
CA PHE A 68 -0.26 -20.48 4.40
C PHE A 68 -0.43 -22.00 4.26
N SER A 69 0.50 -22.83 4.77
CA SER A 69 0.31 -24.27 4.83
C SER A 69 -0.60 -24.69 5.98
N ASP A 70 -0.82 -23.82 6.98
CA ASP A 70 -1.82 -24.04 8.03
C ASP A 70 -3.18 -23.49 7.56
N PRO A 71 -4.20 -24.35 7.36
CA PRO A 71 -5.54 -23.91 6.95
C PRO A 71 -6.20 -22.92 7.92
N PHE A 72 -5.85 -22.98 9.22
CA PHE A 72 -6.37 -22.08 10.24
C PHE A 72 -5.83 -20.65 10.05
N LEU A 73 -4.51 -20.52 9.89
CA LEU A 73 -3.85 -19.24 9.62
C LEU A 73 -4.22 -18.68 8.25
N LEU A 74 -4.33 -19.53 7.22
CA LEU A 74 -4.79 -19.11 5.90
C LEU A 74 -6.22 -18.56 5.93
N GLY A 75 -7.13 -19.19 6.69
CA GLY A 75 -8.49 -18.68 6.89
C GLY A 75 -8.53 -17.34 7.62
N ALA A 76 -7.66 -17.16 8.62
CA ALA A 76 -7.52 -15.90 9.34
C ALA A 76 -7.00 -14.78 8.45
N TYR A 77 -6.01 -15.07 7.61
CA TYR A 77 -5.54 -14.14 6.59
C TYR A 77 -6.66 -13.75 5.65
N LEU A 78 -7.41 -14.72 5.14
CA LEU A 78 -8.51 -14.49 4.20
C LEU A 78 -9.62 -13.58 4.75
N LEU A 79 -9.89 -13.62 6.06
CA LEU A 79 -10.98 -12.84 6.66
C LEU A 79 -10.53 -11.53 7.32
N TYR A 80 -9.24 -11.38 7.64
CA TYR A 80 -8.70 -10.17 8.26
C TYR A 80 -7.72 -9.40 7.37
N TYR A 81 -6.65 -10.04 6.89
CA TYR A 81 -5.60 -9.37 6.12
C TYR A 81 -5.96 -9.17 4.64
N TRP A 82 -6.76 -10.06 4.05
CA TRP A 82 -7.21 -9.93 2.66
C TRP A 82 -8.00 -8.63 2.44
N PRO A 83 -9.04 -8.28 3.25
CA PRO A 83 -9.73 -7.00 3.11
C PRO A 83 -8.82 -5.77 3.23
N LEU A 84 -7.84 -5.83 4.13
CA LEU A 84 -6.87 -4.74 4.33
C LEU A 84 -5.97 -4.57 3.11
N SER A 85 -5.39 -5.67 2.63
CA SER A 85 -4.45 -5.69 1.50
C SER A 85 -5.16 -5.31 0.20
N TYR A 86 -6.40 -5.74 0.03
CA TYR A 86 -7.26 -5.35 -1.07
C TYR A 86 -7.48 -3.83 -1.08
N LEU A 87 -7.86 -3.23 0.05
CA LEU A 87 -8.07 -1.78 0.12
C LEU A 87 -6.78 -1.00 -0.10
N GLN A 88 -5.65 -1.48 0.41
CA GLN A 88 -4.35 -0.83 0.18
C GLN A 88 -4.06 -0.77 -1.32
N ALA A 89 -4.20 -1.90 -2.01
CA ALA A 89 -4.01 -1.98 -3.45
C ALA A 89 -5.04 -1.13 -4.21
N ARG A 90 -6.34 -1.16 -3.86
CA ARG A 90 -7.36 -0.32 -4.50
C ARG A 90 -7.02 1.16 -4.43
N GLN A 91 -6.55 1.66 -3.28
CA GLN A 91 -6.18 3.07 -3.14
C GLN A 91 -4.98 3.42 -4.02
N LEU A 92 -3.95 2.57 -4.07
CA LEU A 92 -2.80 2.79 -4.95
C LEU A 92 -3.19 2.77 -6.42
N LEU A 93 -4.02 1.80 -6.85
CA LEU A 93 -4.45 1.66 -8.24
C LEU A 93 -5.25 2.87 -8.74
N ARG A 94 -5.95 3.60 -7.85
CA ARG A 94 -6.64 4.86 -8.20
C ARG A 94 -5.69 6.01 -8.52
N THR A 95 -4.42 5.90 -8.13
CA THR A 95 -3.39 6.90 -8.45
C THR A 95 -2.72 6.66 -9.80
N LEU A 96 -2.98 5.50 -10.44
CA LEU A 96 -2.43 5.20 -11.76
C LEU A 96 -3.04 6.13 -12.82
N PRO A 97 -2.24 6.55 -13.83
CA PRO A 97 -2.72 7.44 -14.88
C PRO A 97 -3.79 6.76 -15.77
N LYS A 98 -3.78 5.43 -15.84
CA LYS A 98 -4.74 4.61 -16.60
C LYS A 98 -5.08 3.37 -15.78
N ALA A 99 -6.32 2.89 -15.93
CA ALA A 99 -6.73 1.61 -15.38
C ALA A 99 -5.89 0.47 -15.99
N PRO A 100 -5.29 -0.41 -15.17
CA PRO A 100 -4.52 -1.54 -15.70
C PRO A 100 -5.45 -2.51 -16.43
N GLN A 101 -4.94 -3.22 -17.45
CA GLN A 101 -5.70 -4.19 -18.27
C GLN A 101 -5.12 -5.60 -18.16
N THR A 102 -3.78 -5.73 -18.19
CA THR A 102 -3.06 -7.01 -18.16
C THR A 102 -2.05 -7.01 -17.03
N VAL A 103 -2.41 -7.69 -15.95
CA VAL A 103 -1.74 -7.57 -14.65
C VAL A 103 -1.04 -8.86 -14.25
N LEU A 104 0.14 -8.73 -13.67
CA LEU A 104 0.84 -9.80 -12.96
C LEU A 104 0.89 -9.46 -11.47
N ASP A 105 0.29 -10.29 -10.62
CA ASP A 105 0.33 -10.19 -9.16
C ASP A 105 1.34 -11.20 -8.60
N LEU A 106 2.51 -10.71 -8.19
CA LEU A 106 3.63 -11.48 -7.68
C LEU A 106 3.56 -11.63 -6.17
N GLY A 107 3.72 -12.86 -5.67
CA GLY A 107 3.49 -13.16 -4.26
C GLY A 107 2.03 -12.93 -3.90
N SER A 108 1.12 -13.33 -4.79
CA SER A 108 -0.29 -12.94 -4.73
C SER A 108 -1.01 -13.41 -3.46
N GLY A 109 -0.47 -14.42 -2.76
CA GLY A 109 -1.15 -15.12 -1.69
C GLY A 109 -2.56 -15.55 -2.13
N PRO A 110 -3.59 -15.33 -1.30
CA PRO A 110 -4.99 -15.59 -1.67
C PRO A 110 -5.62 -14.49 -2.57
N GLY A 111 -4.80 -13.68 -3.24
CA GLY A 111 -5.15 -12.76 -4.32
C GLY A 111 -5.81 -11.43 -3.94
N PRO A 112 -5.62 -10.81 -2.75
CA PRO A 112 -6.26 -9.52 -2.45
C PRO A 112 -5.82 -8.40 -3.40
N VAL A 113 -4.55 -8.38 -3.79
CA VAL A 113 -3.97 -7.33 -4.63
C VAL A 113 -4.41 -7.47 -6.09
N GLY A 114 -4.36 -8.69 -6.64
CA GLY A 114 -4.92 -8.96 -7.97
C GLY A 114 -6.45 -8.81 -8.03
N ALA A 115 -7.19 -9.10 -6.96
CA ALA A 115 -8.62 -8.81 -6.89
C ALA A 115 -8.89 -7.30 -6.94
N ALA A 116 -8.07 -6.49 -6.27
CA ALA A 116 -8.14 -5.04 -6.38
C ALA A 116 -7.89 -4.55 -7.81
N ALA A 117 -7.05 -5.26 -8.58
CA ALA A 117 -6.84 -4.97 -10.00
C ALA A 117 -8.07 -5.27 -10.85
N TRP A 118 -8.80 -6.36 -10.60
CA TRP A 118 -10.07 -6.64 -11.30
C TRP A 118 -11.09 -5.52 -11.14
N ASP A 119 -11.22 -4.96 -9.94
CA ASP A 119 -12.15 -3.85 -9.67
C ASP A 119 -11.57 -2.48 -10.08
N ALA A 120 -10.26 -2.40 -10.32
CA ALA A 120 -9.65 -1.27 -11.01
C ALA A 120 -9.85 -1.31 -12.53
N GLY A 121 -10.43 -2.39 -13.09
CA GLY A 121 -10.72 -2.54 -14.52
C GLY A 121 -9.80 -3.51 -15.28
N ALA A 122 -8.97 -4.28 -14.57
CA ALA A 122 -8.14 -5.31 -15.21
C ALA A 122 -9.00 -6.38 -15.87
N LYS A 123 -8.71 -6.66 -17.15
CA LYS A 123 -9.34 -7.73 -17.93
C LYS A 123 -8.73 -9.08 -17.62
N THR A 124 -7.42 -9.10 -17.43
CA THR A 124 -6.63 -10.31 -17.19
C THR A 124 -5.70 -10.07 -16.00
N VAL A 125 -5.70 -11.00 -15.06
CA VAL A 125 -4.81 -10.99 -13.90
C VAL A 125 -4.18 -12.37 -13.77
N THR A 126 -2.85 -12.40 -13.81
CA THR A 126 -2.03 -13.57 -13.50
C THR A 126 -1.63 -13.52 -12.05
N PHE A 127 -2.04 -14.51 -11.27
CA PHE A 127 -1.69 -14.67 -9.85
C PHE A 127 -0.54 -15.65 -9.74
N ALA A 128 0.59 -15.18 -9.22
CA ALA A 128 1.83 -15.93 -9.13
C ALA A 128 2.26 -16.05 -7.66
N ASP A 129 2.26 -17.27 -7.12
CA ASP A 129 2.64 -17.53 -5.72
C ASP A 129 3.24 -18.93 -5.55
N ARG A 130 4.00 -19.12 -4.46
CA ARG A 130 4.59 -20.41 -4.07
C ARG A 130 3.59 -21.31 -3.33
N SER A 131 2.56 -20.72 -2.73
CA SER A 131 1.54 -21.42 -1.95
C SER A 131 0.42 -21.93 -2.86
N GLN A 132 0.44 -23.23 -3.16
CA GLN A 132 -0.66 -23.88 -3.89
C GLN A 132 -2.01 -23.74 -3.17
N GLY A 133 -2.01 -23.76 -1.83
CA GLY A 133 -3.21 -23.57 -1.01
C GLY A 133 -3.82 -22.17 -1.20
N ALA A 134 -2.98 -21.14 -1.24
CA ALA A 134 -3.42 -19.77 -1.47
C ALA A 134 -3.94 -19.58 -2.91
N LEU A 135 -3.22 -20.11 -3.91
CA LEU A 135 -3.66 -20.09 -5.31
C LEU A 135 -4.97 -20.85 -5.54
N ALA A 136 -5.22 -21.93 -4.79
CA ALA A 136 -6.49 -22.64 -4.84
C ALA A 136 -7.67 -21.76 -4.34
N LEU A 137 -7.43 -20.88 -3.35
CA LEU A 137 -8.42 -19.90 -2.91
C LEU A 137 -8.68 -18.84 -3.97
N VAL A 138 -7.65 -18.37 -4.68
CA VAL A 138 -7.80 -17.44 -5.82
C VAL A 138 -8.75 -18.04 -6.86
N LYS A 139 -8.56 -19.31 -7.26
CA LYS A 139 -9.46 -19.98 -8.22
C LYS A 139 -10.92 -19.99 -7.76
N LYS A 140 -11.15 -20.30 -6.47
CA LYS A 140 -12.50 -20.33 -5.88
C LYS A 140 -13.13 -18.94 -5.85
N LEU A 141 -12.38 -17.92 -5.47
CA LEU A 141 -12.84 -16.52 -5.44
C LEU A 141 -13.14 -16.00 -6.84
N ALA A 142 -12.28 -16.30 -7.82
CA ALA A 142 -12.46 -15.94 -9.22
C ALA A 142 -13.76 -16.53 -9.78
N ALA A 143 -14.01 -17.82 -9.54
CA ALA A 143 -15.24 -18.49 -9.96
C ALA A 143 -16.49 -17.84 -9.35
N GLN A 144 -16.47 -17.49 -8.05
CA GLN A 144 -17.60 -16.79 -7.40
C GLN A 144 -17.78 -15.34 -7.86
N ALA A 145 -16.73 -14.71 -8.39
CA ALA A 145 -16.78 -13.36 -8.92
C ALA A 145 -17.09 -13.33 -10.42
N GLY A 146 -17.20 -14.47 -11.10
CA GLY A 146 -17.32 -14.54 -12.55
C GLY A 146 -16.10 -13.95 -13.27
N LYS A 147 -14.91 -14.06 -12.66
CA LYS A 147 -13.65 -13.52 -13.17
C LYS A 147 -12.76 -14.65 -13.69
N ASN A 148 -12.00 -14.36 -14.73
CA ASN A 148 -10.96 -15.25 -15.23
C ASN A 148 -9.64 -14.95 -14.48
N ALA A 149 -9.10 -15.97 -13.80
CA ALA A 149 -7.82 -15.91 -13.12
C ALA A 149 -6.82 -16.85 -13.80
N GLU A 150 -5.69 -16.31 -14.25
CA GLU A 150 -4.56 -17.14 -14.65
C GLU A 150 -3.72 -17.45 -13.40
N ILE A 151 -3.43 -18.73 -13.17
CA ILE A 151 -2.72 -19.18 -11.98
C ILE A 151 -1.36 -19.73 -12.37
N ARG A 152 -0.31 -19.23 -11.71
CA ARG A 152 1.07 -19.63 -11.94
C ARG A 152 1.73 -19.95 -10.61
N HIS A 153 2.40 -21.10 -10.53
CA HIS A 153 3.26 -21.39 -9.39
C HIS A 153 4.59 -20.66 -9.59
N TRP A 154 4.96 -19.81 -8.65
CA TRP A 154 6.17 -18.99 -8.74
C TRP A 154 6.79 -18.82 -7.36
N ASP A 155 8.08 -19.13 -7.24
CA ASP A 155 8.82 -19.01 -5.99
C ASP A 155 10.08 -18.17 -6.23
N PRO A 156 10.15 -16.92 -5.76
CA PRO A 156 11.27 -16.03 -6.03
C PRO A 156 12.61 -16.53 -5.45
N LEU A 157 12.58 -17.48 -4.51
CA LEU A 157 13.79 -18.01 -3.87
C LEU A 157 14.39 -19.19 -4.64
N THR A 158 13.58 -19.94 -5.39
CA THR A 158 14.03 -21.17 -6.06
C THR A 158 13.84 -21.15 -7.59
N ARG A 159 12.84 -20.41 -8.08
CA ARG A 159 12.48 -20.26 -9.49
C ARG A 159 12.04 -18.81 -9.77
N PRO A 160 12.99 -17.86 -9.79
CA PRO A 160 12.70 -16.43 -9.89
C PRO A 160 12.16 -16.00 -11.26
N GLU A 161 12.21 -16.86 -12.28
CA GLU A 161 11.76 -16.56 -13.63
C GLU A 161 10.27 -16.19 -13.65
N LEU A 162 9.95 -15.04 -14.24
CA LEU A 162 8.58 -14.54 -14.30
C LEU A 162 7.71 -15.33 -15.29
N PRO A 163 6.41 -15.52 -14.97
CA PRO A 163 5.43 -16.06 -15.92
C PRO A 163 5.46 -15.36 -17.28
N PRO A 164 5.35 -16.10 -18.40
CA PRO A 164 5.51 -15.55 -19.75
C PRO A 164 4.53 -14.41 -20.02
N GLY A 165 4.93 -13.48 -20.90
CA GLY A 165 4.11 -12.33 -21.31
C GLY A 165 4.72 -10.97 -20.96
N ARG A 166 3.98 -9.93 -21.33
CA ARG A 166 4.25 -8.52 -21.02
C ARG A 166 3.02 -7.93 -20.34
N PHE A 167 3.22 -7.09 -19.34
CA PHE A 167 2.15 -6.60 -18.46
C PHE A 167 2.11 -5.07 -18.47
N ASP A 168 0.93 -4.47 -18.42
CA ASP A 168 0.81 -3.03 -18.22
C ASP A 168 0.87 -2.65 -16.73
N CYS A 169 0.69 -3.63 -15.84
CA CYS A 169 0.89 -3.47 -14.42
C CYS A 169 1.46 -4.73 -13.78
N ILE A 170 2.56 -4.59 -13.04
CA ILE A 170 3.09 -5.65 -12.17
C ILE A 170 2.85 -5.19 -10.73
N LEU A 171 2.24 -6.04 -9.93
CA LEU A 171 1.92 -5.81 -8.53
C LEU A 171 2.76 -6.74 -7.68
N ALA A 172 3.32 -6.22 -6.59
CA ALA A 172 3.94 -7.02 -5.54
C ALA A 172 3.53 -6.43 -4.19
N GLY A 173 2.60 -7.10 -3.50
CA GLY A 173 2.08 -6.61 -2.23
C GLY A 173 2.32 -7.55 -1.07
N HIS A 174 2.97 -7.04 -0.02
CA HIS A 174 3.43 -7.78 1.15
C HIS A 174 4.37 -8.93 0.80
N LEU A 175 5.09 -8.82 -0.32
CA LEU A 175 6.03 -9.82 -0.81
C LEU A 175 7.45 -9.53 -0.36
N LEU A 176 7.95 -8.31 -0.61
CA LEU A 176 9.37 -8.02 -0.44
C LEU A 176 9.77 -8.09 1.03
N ASN A 177 8.89 -7.68 1.94
CA ASN A 177 9.09 -7.80 3.38
C ASN A 177 9.16 -9.24 3.90
N GLU A 178 8.90 -10.26 3.08
CA GLU A 178 9.03 -11.68 3.45
C GLU A 178 10.35 -12.29 2.94
N LEU A 179 11.08 -11.63 2.05
CA LEU A 179 12.26 -12.19 1.39
C LEU A 179 13.55 -11.72 2.07
N TRP A 180 14.42 -12.67 2.42
CA TRP A 180 15.78 -12.40 2.95
C TRP A 180 15.81 -11.52 4.21
N ASN A 181 14.81 -11.65 5.09
CA ASN A 181 14.67 -10.81 6.28
C ASN A 181 15.83 -10.91 7.29
N ASP A 182 16.64 -11.96 7.22
CA ASP A 182 17.77 -12.16 8.14
C ASP A 182 19.12 -11.86 7.49
N GLU A 183 19.11 -11.41 6.23
CA GLU A 183 20.33 -11.23 5.45
C GLU A 183 20.79 -9.77 5.42
N GLN A 184 22.09 -9.51 5.53
CA GLN A 184 22.61 -8.14 5.53
C GLN A 184 22.44 -7.45 4.16
N ASP A 185 22.51 -8.22 3.07
CA ASP A 185 22.42 -7.73 1.69
C ASP A 185 20.99 -7.80 1.12
N ARG A 186 19.96 -8.01 1.96
CA ARG A 186 18.55 -8.16 1.58
C ARG A 186 18.06 -7.12 0.57
N VAL A 187 18.45 -5.85 0.74
CA VAL A 187 18.04 -4.75 -0.14
C VAL A 187 18.65 -4.94 -1.54
N ALA A 188 19.91 -5.38 -1.62
CA ALA A 188 20.56 -5.68 -2.90
C ALA A 188 19.89 -6.85 -3.62
N LYS A 189 19.57 -7.93 -2.88
CA LYS A 189 18.86 -9.10 -3.40
C LYS A 189 17.47 -8.76 -3.92
N ARG A 190 16.71 -7.95 -3.17
CA ARG A 190 15.38 -7.46 -3.59
C ARG A 190 15.45 -6.61 -4.86
N VAL A 191 16.43 -5.71 -4.99
CA VAL A 191 16.63 -4.94 -6.22
C VAL A 191 16.97 -5.85 -7.39
N LYS A 192 17.88 -6.82 -7.20
CA LYS A 192 18.24 -7.82 -8.23
C LYS A 192 17.03 -8.65 -8.67
N LEU A 193 16.14 -9.00 -7.75
CA LEU A 193 14.89 -9.70 -8.05
C LEU A 193 13.94 -8.83 -8.88
N ILE A 194 13.86 -7.52 -8.61
CA ILE A 194 12.96 -6.58 -9.29
C ILE A 194 13.43 -6.22 -10.70
N SER A 195 14.74 -6.19 -10.97
CA SER A 195 15.26 -5.73 -12.27
C SER A 195 14.62 -6.42 -13.48
N PRO A 196 14.48 -7.76 -13.53
CA PRO A 196 13.80 -8.45 -14.64
C PRO A 196 12.30 -8.15 -14.73
N TRP A 197 11.66 -7.67 -13.66
CA TRP A 197 10.24 -7.33 -13.67
C TRP A 197 9.99 -6.07 -14.51
N LEU A 198 10.89 -5.09 -14.41
CA LEU A 198 10.81 -3.84 -15.18
C LEU A 198 10.88 -4.09 -16.69
N GLU A 199 11.67 -5.08 -17.12
CA GLU A 199 11.78 -5.50 -18.53
C GLU A 199 10.50 -6.16 -19.07
N ARG A 200 9.60 -6.59 -18.17
CA ARG A 200 8.32 -7.21 -18.53
C ARG A 200 7.17 -6.20 -18.56
N LEU A 201 7.42 -4.94 -18.21
CA LEU A 201 6.46 -3.88 -18.39
C LEU A 201 6.29 -3.53 -19.89
N GLN A 202 5.04 -3.38 -20.31
CA GLN A 202 4.72 -2.78 -21.60
C GLN A 202 5.09 -1.28 -21.59
N PRO A 203 5.24 -0.64 -22.76
CA PRO A 203 5.38 0.81 -22.84
C PRO A 203 4.23 1.52 -22.10
N GLY A 204 4.55 2.43 -21.18
CA GLY A 204 3.55 3.08 -20.35
C GLY A 204 3.07 2.25 -19.15
N GLY A 205 3.61 1.05 -18.94
CA GLY A 205 3.27 0.16 -17.83
C GLY A 205 3.88 0.59 -16.50
N THR A 206 3.39 0.02 -15.40
CA THR A 206 3.81 0.36 -14.04
C THR A 206 4.14 -0.84 -13.16
N LEU A 207 5.10 -0.67 -12.25
CA LEU A 207 5.37 -1.59 -11.16
C LEU A 207 4.87 -0.96 -9.86
N VAL A 208 3.96 -1.63 -9.16
CA VAL A 208 3.46 -1.20 -7.84
C VAL A 208 4.03 -2.13 -6.77
N LEU A 209 4.80 -1.55 -5.86
CA LEU A 209 5.32 -2.23 -4.67
C LEU A 209 4.57 -1.69 -3.45
N LEU A 210 4.06 -2.57 -2.59
CA LEU A 210 3.50 -2.17 -1.29
C LEU A 210 3.85 -3.18 -0.20
N ASP A 211 4.22 -2.70 0.98
CA ASP A 211 4.55 -3.51 2.15
C ASP A 211 3.93 -2.86 3.42
N PRO A 212 3.94 -3.56 4.57
CA PRO A 212 3.50 -2.99 5.84
C PRO A 212 4.28 -1.72 6.20
N ALA A 213 3.60 -0.75 6.80
CA ALA A 213 4.21 0.49 7.30
C ALA A 213 4.92 0.31 8.67
N LEU A 214 5.65 -0.79 8.85
CA LEU A 214 6.48 -1.02 10.05
C LEU A 214 7.86 -0.39 9.84
N THR A 215 8.52 0.03 10.91
CA THR A 215 9.77 0.78 10.82
C THR A 215 10.83 0.10 9.94
N SER A 216 11.08 -1.19 10.15
CA SER A 216 12.07 -1.96 9.39
C SER A 216 11.66 -2.16 7.92
N THR A 217 10.43 -2.61 7.68
CA THR A 217 9.92 -2.88 6.32
C THR A 217 9.82 -1.60 5.48
N SER A 218 9.37 -0.50 6.09
CA SER A 218 9.35 0.83 5.47
C SER A 218 10.75 1.28 5.08
N ARG A 219 11.75 1.11 5.96
CA ARG A 219 13.14 1.51 5.67
C ARG A 219 13.76 0.68 4.57
N ASP A 220 13.56 -0.63 4.60
CA ASP A 220 14.04 -1.52 3.54
C ASP A 220 13.43 -1.15 2.19
N LEU A 221 12.11 -0.92 2.12
CA LEU A 221 11.44 -0.57 0.87
C LEU A 221 11.86 0.82 0.38
N MET A 222 12.10 1.78 1.27
CA MET A 222 12.70 3.08 0.91
C MET A 222 14.12 2.91 0.33
N ALA A 223 14.92 2.00 0.87
CA ALA A 223 16.27 1.72 0.37
C ALA A 223 16.24 1.01 -1.00
N VAL A 224 15.26 0.12 -1.23
CA VAL A 224 14.97 -0.46 -2.56
C VAL A 224 14.61 0.66 -3.53
N ARG A 225 13.72 1.58 -3.13
CA ARG A 225 13.34 2.74 -3.94
C ARG A 225 14.55 3.60 -4.31
N ASP A 226 15.45 3.90 -3.38
CA ASP A 226 16.64 4.70 -3.66
C ASP A 226 17.55 4.04 -4.69
N ARG A 227 17.75 2.72 -4.61
CA ARG A 227 18.56 1.97 -5.58
C ARG A 227 17.92 1.91 -6.97
N LEU A 228 16.61 1.71 -7.07
CA LEU A 228 15.90 1.72 -8.36
C LEU A 228 15.96 3.10 -9.01
N VAL A 229 15.74 4.17 -8.24
CA VAL A 229 15.83 5.55 -8.73
C VAL A 229 17.26 5.89 -9.18
N ALA A 230 18.28 5.46 -8.44
CA ALA A 230 19.68 5.62 -8.84
C ALA A 230 20.03 4.88 -10.14
N GLN A 231 19.29 3.82 -10.49
CA GLN A 231 19.40 3.10 -11.77
C GLN A 231 18.58 3.76 -12.90
N GLY A 232 17.96 4.92 -12.66
CA GLY A 232 17.16 5.64 -13.65
C GLY A 232 15.74 5.12 -13.81
N VAL A 233 15.26 4.25 -12.93
CA VAL A 233 13.87 3.77 -12.96
C VAL A 233 12.93 4.92 -12.58
N PRO A 234 11.96 5.30 -13.44
CA PRO A 234 11.06 6.42 -13.16
C PRO A 234 10.21 6.18 -11.91
N LEU A 235 10.28 7.06 -10.92
CA LEU A 235 9.42 7.04 -9.74
C LEU A 235 8.20 7.93 -9.96
N LEU A 236 7.01 7.34 -9.94
CA LEU A 236 5.75 8.03 -10.25
C LEU A 236 4.99 8.45 -9.00
N TYR A 237 5.07 7.67 -7.92
CA TYR A 237 4.32 7.91 -6.69
C TYR A 237 4.99 7.21 -5.48
N PRO A 238 4.89 7.74 -4.24
CA PRO A 238 4.31 9.03 -3.86
C PRO A 238 5.31 10.19 -3.83
N CYS A 239 6.61 9.90 -3.92
CA CYS A 239 7.66 10.91 -3.71
C CYS A 239 7.65 12.00 -4.78
N LEU A 240 7.94 13.23 -4.35
CA LEU A 240 8.07 14.41 -5.21
C LEU A 240 9.54 14.86 -5.31
N GLN A 241 10.46 13.91 -5.18
CA GLN A 241 11.90 14.14 -5.24
C GLN A 241 12.59 12.92 -5.87
N PRO A 242 13.51 13.11 -6.83
CA PRO A 242 14.14 12.02 -7.57
C PRO A 242 15.53 11.63 -7.03
N GLY A 243 15.96 12.17 -5.89
CA GLY A 243 17.21 11.83 -5.22
C GLY A 243 17.02 10.83 -4.07
N PRO A 244 18.03 10.63 -3.21
CA PRO A 244 17.94 9.79 -2.01
C PRO A 244 16.79 10.19 -1.10
N CYS A 245 16.12 9.23 -0.45
CA CYS A 245 14.98 9.50 0.42
C CYS A 245 15.40 10.29 1.67
N PRO A 246 14.89 11.52 1.91
CA PRO A 246 15.29 12.30 3.08
C PRO A 246 14.95 11.65 4.43
N ALA A 247 13.96 10.76 4.46
CA ALA A 247 13.59 10.01 5.67
C ALA A 247 14.65 8.96 6.07
N LEU A 248 15.56 8.59 5.16
CA LEU A 248 16.66 7.66 5.47
C LEU A 248 17.88 8.36 6.09
N ASN A 249 17.97 9.69 6.00
CA ASN A 249 19.11 10.48 6.52
C ASN A 249 19.29 10.34 8.04
N LYS A 250 18.22 10.02 8.77
CA LYS A 250 18.25 9.83 10.21
C LYS A 250 17.93 8.38 10.58
N PRO A 251 18.68 7.77 11.52
CA PRO A 251 18.32 6.48 12.08
C PRO A 251 16.91 6.51 12.68
N GLY A 252 16.14 5.45 12.48
CA GLY A 252 14.79 5.30 13.05
C GLY A 252 13.67 6.11 12.36
N GLU A 253 13.99 7.13 11.55
CA GLU A 253 12.96 7.84 10.80
C GLU A 253 12.38 6.98 9.67
N THR A 254 11.07 7.13 9.43
CA THR A 254 10.36 6.46 8.34
C THR A 254 9.41 7.41 7.60
N CYS A 255 8.95 6.93 6.45
CA CYS A 255 7.87 7.52 5.67
C CYS A 255 6.90 6.41 5.23
N HIS A 256 5.61 6.72 5.26
CA HIS A 256 4.54 5.83 4.83
C HIS A 256 3.36 6.66 4.31
N ILE A 257 2.51 5.98 3.56
CA ILE A 257 1.20 6.44 3.10
C ILE A 257 0.18 6.06 4.16
N GLU A 258 -0.78 6.96 4.36
CA GLU A 258 -1.93 6.74 5.21
C GLU A 258 -3.18 7.16 4.45
N GLU A 259 -4.14 6.25 4.37
CA GLU A 259 -5.43 6.51 3.76
C GLU A 259 -6.52 6.40 4.81
N THR A 260 -7.46 7.34 4.76
CA THR A 260 -8.72 7.21 5.50
C THR A 260 -9.52 6.08 4.90
N TRP A 261 -10.15 5.29 5.76
CA TRP A 261 -10.91 4.14 5.34
C TRP A 261 -12.08 3.90 6.30
N GLU A 262 -13.15 3.32 5.78
CA GLU A 262 -14.23 2.82 6.60
C GLU A 262 -13.96 1.37 6.93
N LEU A 263 -13.81 1.06 8.22
CA LEU A 263 -13.65 -0.31 8.71
C LEU A 263 -14.86 -1.16 8.26
N PRO A 264 -14.66 -2.15 7.38
CA PRO A 264 -15.73 -3.05 6.94
C PRO A 264 -16.34 -3.76 8.16
N PRO A 265 -17.67 -4.03 8.18
CA PRO A 265 -18.32 -4.64 9.35
C PRO A 265 -17.61 -5.90 9.87
N LEU A 266 -17.24 -6.82 8.97
CA LEU A 266 -16.48 -8.03 9.31
C LEU A 266 -15.18 -7.72 10.05
N VAL A 267 -14.38 -6.78 9.52
CA VAL A 267 -13.07 -6.41 10.10
C VAL A 267 -13.26 -5.63 11.40
N ARG A 268 -14.27 -4.76 11.47
CA ARG A 268 -14.62 -3.98 12.66
C ARG A 268 -14.93 -4.90 13.84
N ASP A 269 -15.66 -5.98 13.61
CA ASP A 269 -15.98 -6.95 14.66
C ASP A 269 -14.73 -7.65 15.20
N LEU A 270 -13.83 -8.05 14.30
CA LEU A 270 -12.55 -8.66 14.67
C LEU A 270 -11.65 -7.68 15.43
N VAL A 271 -11.50 -6.45 14.91
CA VAL A 271 -10.70 -5.39 15.54
C VAL A 271 -11.19 -5.09 16.96
N ARG A 272 -12.52 -5.00 17.18
CA ARG A 272 -13.11 -4.80 18.52
C ARG A 272 -12.76 -5.94 19.47
N ARG A 273 -12.90 -7.19 19.03
CA ARG A 273 -12.57 -8.39 19.84
C ARG A 273 -11.09 -8.45 20.20
N LEU A 274 -10.22 -8.10 19.25
CA LEU A 274 -8.77 -8.11 19.39
C LEU A 274 -8.21 -6.90 20.13
N LYS A 275 -9.04 -5.87 20.37
CA LYS A 275 -8.61 -4.57 20.92
C LYS A 275 -7.49 -3.92 20.12
N PHE A 276 -7.46 -4.17 18.80
CA PHE A 276 -6.51 -3.54 17.90
C PHE A 276 -6.94 -2.09 17.62
N LYS A 277 -5.96 -1.20 17.40
CA LYS A 277 -6.21 0.15 16.90
C LYS A 277 -5.97 0.17 15.40
N LYS A 278 -6.98 0.57 14.63
CA LYS A 278 -6.97 0.52 13.15
C LYS A 278 -7.65 1.74 12.54
N ASP A 279 -7.13 2.89 12.96
CA ASP A 279 -7.74 4.19 12.72
C ASP A 279 -7.49 4.70 11.29
N ALA A 280 -6.47 4.16 10.61
CA ALA A 280 -6.16 4.44 9.23
C ALA A 280 -5.49 3.24 8.53
N LEU A 281 -5.56 3.24 7.20
CA LEU A 281 -4.92 2.25 6.36
C LEU A 281 -3.50 2.72 6.03
N LYS A 282 -2.51 2.12 6.70
CA LYS A 282 -1.10 2.49 6.54
C LYS A 282 -0.38 1.50 5.64
N MET A 283 0.47 2.01 4.75
CA MET A 283 1.33 1.19 3.88
C MET A 283 2.60 1.95 3.51
N SER A 284 3.69 1.22 3.29
CA SER A 284 4.83 1.75 2.53
C SER A 284 4.65 1.29 1.10
N ALA A 285 4.58 2.22 0.15
CA ALA A 285 4.36 1.85 -1.23
C ALA A 285 5.04 2.82 -2.19
N PHE A 286 5.38 2.29 -3.37
CA PHE A 286 5.97 3.03 -4.48
C PHE A 286 5.39 2.54 -5.80
N ILE A 287 5.21 3.47 -6.74
CA ILE A 287 4.84 3.16 -8.12
C ILE A 287 5.99 3.60 -9.02
N PHE A 288 6.53 2.67 -9.76
CA PHE A 288 7.57 2.89 -10.76
C PHE A 288 6.99 2.76 -12.17
N GLY A 289 7.52 3.55 -13.09
CA GLY A 289 7.17 3.48 -14.51
C GLY A 289 8.09 2.57 -15.30
N ALA A 290 7.60 2.06 -16.43
CA ALA A 290 8.45 1.50 -17.47
C ALA A 290 9.48 2.54 -17.98
N PRO A 291 10.62 2.11 -18.54
CA PRO A 291 11.57 3.02 -19.19
C PRO A 291 10.86 3.96 -20.18
N GLY A 292 11.19 5.25 -20.13
CA GLY A 292 10.59 6.29 -20.99
C GLY A 292 9.33 6.97 -20.44
N ILE A 293 8.78 6.53 -19.30
CA ILE A 293 7.72 7.28 -18.62
C ILE A 293 8.36 8.45 -17.85
N ASN A 294 7.81 9.66 -18.04
CA ASN A 294 8.24 10.83 -17.29
C ASN A 294 7.63 10.85 -15.88
N PRO A 295 8.42 11.08 -14.82
CA PRO A 295 7.90 11.29 -13.48
C PRO A 295 7.04 12.56 -13.42
N PRO A 296 6.18 12.72 -12.40
CA PRO A 296 5.38 13.92 -12.23
C PRO A 296 6.28 15.18 -12.15
N PRO A 297 5.81 16.33 -12.64
CA PRO A 297 6.59 17.56 -12.60
C PRO A 297 6.87 17.95 -11.14
N MET A 298 8.15 18.17 -10.84
CA MET A 298 8.64 18.55 -9.52
C MET A 298 8.97 20.04 -9.51
N SER A 299 8.68 20.72 -8.40
CA SER A 299 8.95 22.15 -8.23
C SER A 299 9.40 22.44 -6.79
N PRO A 300 10.33 23.39 -6.55
CA PRO A 300 10.82 23.76 -5.21
C PRO A 300 9.74 24.21 -4.22
N ASP A 301 8.61 24.69 -4.73
CA ASP A 301 7.47 25.15 -3.95
C ASP A 301 6.39 24.08 -3.74
N ILE A 302 6.53 22.88 -4.30
CA ILE A 302 5.55 21.79 -4.14
C ILE A 302 6.04 20.78 -3.11
N PHE A 303 5.16 20.47 -2.14
CA PHE A 303 5.45 19.53 -1.06
C PHE A 303 4.31 18.53 -0.88
N ARG A 304 4.66 17.29 -0.52
CA ARG A 304 3.73 16.32 0.06
C ARG A 304 3.84 16.33 1.58
N ILE A 305 2.71 16.37 2.27
CA ILE A 305 2.64 16.25 3.73
C ILE A 305 2.90 14.80 4.13
N VAL A 306 3.86 14.59 5.04
CA VAL A 306 4.38 13.27 5.45
C VAL A 306 4.36 13.06 6.97
N SER A 307 3.57 13.85 7.70
CA SER A 307 3.26 13.66 9.12
C SER A 307 1.82 14.01 9.43
N ASP A 308 1.37 13.57 10.59
CA ASP A 308 0.21 14.17 11.26
C ASP A 308 0.60 15.55 11.82
N PRO A 309 -0.38 16.41 12.16
CA PRO A 309 -0.13 17.66 12.85
C PRO A 309 0.66 17.46 14.15
N LEU A 310 1.85 18.05 14.20
CA LEU A 310 2.70 18.11 15.39
C LEU A 310 2.38 19.42 16.12
N LEU A 311 1.81 19.31 17.32
CA LEU A 311 1.54 20.47 18.17
C LEU A 311 2.81 20.83 18.96
N SER A 312 3.25 22.08 18.88
CA SER A 312 4.33 22.60 19.73
C SER A 312 3.80 23.44 20.88
N LYS A 313 4.62 23.58 21.94
CA LYS A 313 4.30 24.32 23.18
C LYS A 313 3.83 25.76 22.95
N ASN A 314 4.16 26.36 21.81
CA ASN A 314 3.79 27.73 21.42
C ASN A 314 2.53 27.80 20.53
N ARG A 315 1.64 26.80 20.59
CA ARG A 315 0.40 26.69 19.81
C ARG A 315 0.56 26.72 18.28
N ARG A 316 1.79 26.59 17.77
CA ARG A 316 2.02 26.42 16.33
C ARG A 316 1.59 25.02 15.90
N VAL A 317 0.90 24.98 14.77
CA VAL A 317 0.66 23.74 14.03
C VAL A 317 1.88 23.52 13.14
N ARG A 318 2.52 22.35 13.27
CA ARG A 318 3.66 21.96 12.45
C ARG A 318 3.33 20.71 11.65
N LEU A 319 3.74 20.68 10.39
CA LEU A 319 3.66 19.51 9.52
C LEU A 319 5.03 19.24 8.93
N LEU A 320 5.41 17.97 8.83
CA LEU A 320 6.55 17.57 8.01
C LEU A 320 6.10 17.50 6.56
N ALA A 321 6.84 18.15 5.68
CA ALA A 321 6.58 18.23 4.25
C ALA A 321 7.82 17.79 3.49
N CYS A 322 7.63 17.01 2.42
CA CYS A 322 8.71 16.45 1.61
C CYS A 322 8.54 16.85 0.15
N GLY A 323 9.60 17.36 -0.46
CA GLY A 323 9.66 17.78 -1.87
C GLY A 323 11.10 17.77 -2.36
N ILE A 324 11.37 18.42 -3.49
CA ILE A 324 12.73 18.50 -4.06
C ILE A 324 13.73 19.15 -3.10
N SER A 325 13.27 20.06 -2.23
CA SER A 325 14.06 20.71 -1.19
C SER A 325 14.32 19.82 0.04
N GLY A 326 14.00 18.52 -0.04
CA GLY A 326 14.14 17.57 1.05
C GLY A 326 12.91 17.49 1.97
N ARG A 327 13.11 16.94 3.17
CA ARG A 327 12.08 16.83 4.22
C ARG A 327 12.27 17.93 5.26
N LEU A 328 11.31 18.83 5.33
CA LEU A 328 11.35 20.01 6.18
C LEU A 328 10.08 20.19 7.00
N SER A 329 10.11 21.08 7.98
CA SER A 329 8.94 21.42 8.79
C SER A 329 8.27 22.70 8.30
N LEU A 330 7.04 22.60 7.82
CA LEU A 330 6.15 23.75 7.63
C LEU A 330 5.45 24.08 8.95
N ALA A 331 5.30 25.36 9.28
CA ALA A 331 4.62 25.78 10.50
C ALA A 331 3.75 27.03 10.30
N LEU A 332 2.59 27.05 10.95
CA LEU A 332 1.71 28.22 11.02
C LEU A 332 1.28 28.45 12.47
N LYS A 333 1.34 29.71 12.92
CA LYS A 333 0.61 30.16 14.11
C LYS A 333 -0.85 30.39 13.71
N PRO A 334 -1.85 29.73 14.34
CA PRO A 334 -3.25 29.92 13.98
C PRO A 334 -3.70 31.39 13.99
N GLU A 335 -3.11 32.22 14.85
CA GLU A 335 -3.42 33.66 14.95
C GLU A 335 -2.92 34.48 13.73
N LEU A 336 -1.97 33.94 12.96
CA LEU A 336 -1.43 34.55 11.74
C LEU A 336 -2.05 33.97 10.47
N ALA A 337 -3.12 33.16 10.61
CA ALA A 337 -3.79 32.56 9.48
C ALA A 337 -4.57 33.62 8.67
N THR A 338 -4.39 33.61 7.36
CA THR A 338 -5.09 34.45 6.39
C THR A 338 -5.94 33.57 5.47
N PRO A 339 -6.86 34.14 4.66
CA PRO A 339 -7.57 33.39 3.63
C PRO A 339 -6.68 32.54 2.72
N GLU A 340 -5.47 33.01 2.43
CA GLU A 340 -4.53 32.40 1.49
C GLU A 340 -3.72 31.23 2.07
N ASN A 341 -3.53 31.18 3.40
CA ASN A 341 -2.72 30.14 4.05
C ASN A 341 -3.51 29.23 5.01
N ARG A 342 -4.76 29.58 5.36
CA ARG A 342 -5.54 28.83 6.38
C ARG A 342 -5.79 27.37 6.02
N ASN A 343 -5.77 27.04 4.73
CA ASN A 343 -5.84 25.65 4.25
C ASN A 343 -4.76 24.76 4.85
N PHE A 344 -3.62 25.34 5.26
CA PHE A 344 -2.56 24.61 5.96
C PHE A 344 -3.07 23.86 7.21
N LEU A 345 -4.00 24.46 7.95
CA LEU A 345 -4.51 23.92 9.22
C LEU A 345 -5.40 22.69 9.05
N THR A 346 -5.84 22.40 7.82
CA THR A 346 -6.69 21.25 7.50
C THR A 346 -5.94 20.14 6.77
N LEU A 347 -4.66 20.37 6.44
CA LEU A 347 -3.86 19.40 5.70
C LEU A 347 -3.61 18.13 6.50
N ARG A 348 -3.61 17.01 5.78
CA ARG A 348 -3.35 15.67 6.31
C ARG A 348 -2.16 15.05 5.59
N ARG A 349 -1.59 14.00 6.19
CA ARG A 349 -0.62 13.14 5.51
C ARG A 349 -1.17 12.71 4.15
N GLY A 350 -0.33 12.78 3.12
CA GLY A 350 -0.69 12.46 1.74
C GLY A 350 -1.08 13.69 0.91
N ASP A 351 -1.53 14.78 1.53
CA ASP A 351 -1.88 16.00 0.80
C ASP A 351 -0.67 16.59 0.08
N VAL A 352 -0.90 17.09 -1.13
CA VAL A 352 0.11 17.81 -1.91
C VAL A 352 -0.30 19.27 -2.02
N VAL A 353 0.63 20.15 -1.70
CA VAL A 353 0.41 21.59 -1.68
C VAL A 353 1.55 22.34 -2.34
N ARG A 354 1.23 23.47 -2.95
CA ARG A 354 2.16 24.50 -3.34
C ARG A 354 2.24 25.54 -2.22
N VAL A 355 3.45 25.91 -1.81
CA VAL A 355 3.71 26.87 -0.74
C VAL A 355 4.61 27.97 -1.26
N THR A 356 4.12 29.22 -1.23
CA THR A 356 4.87 30.41 -1.65
C THR A 356 4.84 31.48 -0.57
N GLY A 357 5.81 32.41 -0.57
CA GLY A 357 5.89 33.50 0.40
C GLY A 357 6.16 33.06 1.84
N ALA A 358 6.68 31.84 2.05
CA ALA A 358 7.09 31.34 3.35
C ALA A 358 8.51 31.81 3.70
N VAL A 359 8.79 32.02 4.98
CA VAL A 359 10.08 32.53 5.45
C VAL A 359 10.94 31.36 5.98
N PRO A 360 12.23 31.28 5.62
CA PRO A 360 13.12 30.25 6.15
C PRO A 360 13.26 30.31 7.67
N ARG A 361 13.41 29.13 8.29
CA ARG A 361 13.84 28.97 9.68
C ARG A 361 14.67 27.71 9.84
N GLU A 362 15.25 27.51 11.02
CA GLU A 362 15.95 26.27 11.33
C GLU A 362 15.05 25.04 11.10
N GLY A 363 15.48 24.16 10.20
CA GLY A 363 14.80 22.92 9.85
C GLY A 363 13.48 23.07 9.09
N GLY A 364 13.17 24.25 8.52
CA GLY A 364 12.04 24.37 7.60
C GLY A 364 11.56 25.79 7.29
N LEU A 365 10.25 25.96 7.11
CA LEU A 365 9.63 27.21 6.66
C LEU A 365 8.50 27.61 7.61
N ASP A 366 8.42 28.91 7.90
CA ASP A 366 7.31 29.53 8.61
C ASP A 366 6.35 30.18 7.61
N LEU A 367 5.07 29.83 7.75
CA LEU A 367 3.96 30.49 7.07
C LEU A 367 3.63 31.78 7.85
N VAL A 368 3.71 32.90 7.13
CA VAL A 368 3.47 34.26 7.61
C VAL A 368 2.23 34.82 6.89
N PRO A 369 1.71 36.01 7.28
CA PRO A 369 0.53 36.58 6.62
C PRO A 369 0.65 36.75 5.09
N GLY A 370 1.86 36.90 4.54
CA GLY A 370 2.11 36.95 3.09
C GLY A 370 2.25 35.60 2.38
N SER A 371 2.21 34.47 3.12
CA SER A 371 2.36 33.14 2.52
C SER A 371 1.05 32.65 1.87
N ARG A 372 1.17 31.79 0.87
CA ARG A 372 0.02 31.11 0.23
C ARG A 372 0.18 29.60 0.30
N VAL A 373 -0.92 28.88 0.50
CA VAL A 373 -0.97 27.41 0.54
C VAL A 373 -2.09 26.91 -0.35
N GLU A 374 -1.70 26.35 -1.51
CA GLU A 374 -2.62 25.95 -2.57
C GLU A 374 -2.60 24.43 -2.74
N PRO A 375 -3.76 23.74 -2.62
CA PRO A 375 -3.84 22.31 -2.90
C PRO A 375 -3.50 21.98 -4.35
N VAL A 376 -2.66 20.97 -4.57
CA VAL A 376 -2.33 20.45 -5.90
C VAL A 376 -3.17 19.20 -6.16
N SER A 377 -4.30 19.37 -6.85
CA SER A 377 -5.32 18.34 -7.05
C SER A 377 -4.88 17.14 -7.93
N ARG A 378 -3.80 17.28 -8.72
CA ARG A 378 -3.33 16.23 -9.65
C ARG A 378 -2.55 15.08 -8.98
N LEU A 379 -2.29 15.13 -7.67
CA LEU A 379 -1.41 14.17 -6.96
C LEU A 379 -2.01 13.55 -5.69
N ARG A 380 -3.32 13.70 -5.48
CA ARG A 380 -4.11 12.92 -4.51
C ARG A 380 -4.64 11.65 -5.18
N PRO A 381 -4.80 10.53 -4.45
CA PRO A 381 -5.81 9.54 -4.85
C PRO A 381 -7.14 10.28 -4.94
N ARG A 382 -7.77 10.28 -6.12
CA ARG A 382 -9.17 10.73 -6.24
C ARG A 382 -10.05 9.90 -5.33
#